data_AF-A0A3Q3BAL6-F1
#
_entry.id   AF-A0A3Q3BAL6-F1
#
_cell.length_a   1.000
_cell.length_b   1.000
_cell.length_c   1.000
_cell.angle_alpha   90.00
_cell.angle_beta   90.00
_cell.angle_gamma   90.00
#
_symmetry.space_group_name_H-M   'P 1'
#
loop_
_entity.id
_entity.type
_entity.pdbx_description
1 polymer ?
#
loop_
_entity_poly.entity_id
_entity_poly.type
_entity_poly.pdbx_seq_one_letter_code
_entity_poly.pdbx_strand_id
1 'polypeptide(L)'
;MSVEMVELSVKPAEPLRPAGILQQNRVFLDFFWDLAKPDQEVRLKAVENLIQYLKTENKADELEYAFKRLVDGLAHTRETARPGFSLALGQVLSAFKDVSLQSILDRIKVKHNLQAVKKKLARNAMFGNLFGVLAIQQSGRLSKEPQVVLGCVQLLQSLNQHKQHLKDLPNKTMMDILTEVTAEVFEEVLLGSLQADLQAAFSAPEQLQLLLVALRRFPQTLKPKKLKKLLGSSTIINADNIPKLVEVLKMAARSVKKELTLPGVALDLLKLSLKEDSFQLFWSKAITEGMFQEPSGPTHYLGFRLLGSALPLLSSSQLKEVLSGEVMLRYGEHVVSAQKPDRFKMAPEMDAYVWDFLQACGDSDRQLAVMVGFSSLTHHGYPVVPSVWRVVQHLRPAALQSYVAWLKTTFLQPQVDELLDFTSRKQKDKQQQQQQQECPVFRLRKWIVARLSSIIDNHQVKKQEELTMDVAR
;
A
#
# COMPACT_ATOMS: atom_id res chain seq x y z
N MET A 1 -92.36 -36.68 -15.93
CA MET A 1 -90.92 -36.38 -15.84
C MET A 1 -90.77 -35.10 -15.06
N SER A 2 -90.42 -35.23 -13.78
CA SER A 2 -90.38 -34.15 -12.80
C SER A 2 -88.98 -33.51 -12.82
N VAL A 3 -88.92 -32.19 -12.95
CA VAL A 3 -87.67 -31.43 -12.91
C VAL A 3 -87.49 -30.93 -11.47
N GLU A 4 -86.49 -31.48 -10.78
CA GLU A 4 -86.08 -31.08 -9.43
C GLU A 4 -85.27 -29.78 -9.46
N MET A 5 -85.63 -28.88 -8.55
CA MET A 5 -84.90 -27.68 -8.17
C MET A 5 -83.68 -28.07 -7.32
N VAL A 6 -82.49 -27.58 -7.68
CA VAL A 6 -81.29 -27.74 -6.85
C VAL A 6 -80.90 -26.38 -6.28
N GLU A 7 -81.00 -26.27 -4.96
CA GLU A 7 -80.61 -25.11 -4.16
C GLU A 7 -79.10 -24.83 -4.23
N LEU A 8 -78.76 -23.57 -4.40
CA LEU A 8 -77.40 -23.04 -4.36
C LEU A 8 -76.89 -22.98 -2.92
N SER A 9 -75.94 -23.85 -2.58
CA SER A 9 -75.23 -23.81 -1.30
C SER A 9 -74.13 -22.73 -1.32
N VAL A 10 -74.34 -21.64 -0.57
CA VAL A 10 -73.38 -20.55 -0.40
C VAL A 10 -72.26 -20.99 0.56
N LYS A 11 -71.02 -21.07 0.06
CA LYS A 11 -69.84 -21.25 0.91
C LYS A 11 -69.56 -19.98 1.72
N PRO A 12 -69.22 -20.09 3.02
CA PRO A 12 -68.83 -18.93 3.81
C PRO A 12 -67.49 -18.38 3.32
N ALA A 13 -67.39 -17.05 3.27
CA ALA A 13 -66.19 -16.33 2.86
C ALA A 13 -65.01 -16.65 3.78
N GLU A 14 -63.89 -17.10 3.20
CA GLU A 14 -62.61 -17.16 3.90
C GLU A 14 -62.17 -15.74 4.32
N PRO A 15 -61.50 -15.58 5.47
CA PRO A 15 -60.93 -14.30 5.85
C PRO A 15 -59.85 -13.90 4.83
N LEU A 16 -60.01 -12.74 4.21
CA LEU A 16 -58.99 -12.09 3.37
C LEU A 16 -57.68 -11.98 4.16
N ARG A 17 -56.69 -12.81 3.83
CA ARG A 17 -55.34 -12.67 4.39
C ARG A 17 -54.75 -11.31 3.97
N PRO A 18 -54.10 -10.57 4.87
CA PRO A 18 -53.58 -9.24 4.56
C PRO A 18 -52.38 -9.35 3.59
N ALA A 19 -52.61 -9.10 2.30
CA ALA A 19 -51.60 -9.16 1.25
C ALA A 19 -50.40 -8.20 1.47
N GLY A 20 -50.60 -7.11 2.22
CA GLY A 20 -49.56 -6.10 2.50
C GLY A 20 -48.38 -6.62 3.33
N ILE A 21 -48.62 -7.50 4.31
CA ILE A 21 -47.56 -8.05 5.19
C ILE A 21 -46.64 -9.01 4.42
N LEU A 22 -47.19 -9.76 3.47
CA LEU A 22 -46.43 -10.67 2.62
C LEU A 22 -45.56 -9.92 1.59
N GLN A 23 -46.05 -8.79 1.06
CA GLN A 23 -45.28 -7.93 0.16
C GLN A 23 -44.14 -7.19 0.88
N GLN A 24 -44.39 -6.65 2.08
CA GLN A 24 -43.33 -6.04 2.91
C GLN A 24 -42.22 -7.04 3.22
N ASN A 25 -42.58 -8.27 3.61
CA ASN A 25 -41.61 -9.35 3.82
C ASN A 25 -40.79 -9.67 2.56
N ARG A 26 -41.38 -9.57 1.37
CA ARG A 26 -40.66 -9.81 0.11
C ARG A 26 -39.65 -8.71 -0.20
N VAL A 27 -40.03 -7.44 -0.04
CA VAL A 27 -39.14 -6.29 -0.24
C VAL A 27 -37.96 -6.35 0.72
N PHE A 28 -38.20 -6.69 1.99
CA PHE A 28 -37.15 -6.89 2.98
C PHE A 28 -36.16 -7.99 2.58
N LEU A 29 -36.65 -9.10 2.04
CA LEU A 29 -35.81 -10.21 1.58
C LEU A 29 -35.00 -9.87 0.32
N ASP A 30 -35.55 -9.03 -0.57
CA ASP A 30 -34.90 -8.62 -1.82
C ASP A 30 -33.62 -7.81 -1.56
N PHE A 31 -33.54 -7.06 -0.46
CA PHE A 31 -32.31 -6.36 -0.08
C PHE A 31 -31.10 -7.31 0.02
N PHE A 32 -31.26 -8.50 0.61
CA PHE A 32 -30.17 -9.47 0.74
C PHE A 32 -29.77 -10.10 -0.60
N TRP A 33 -30.71 -10.20 -1.55
CA TRP A 33 -30.39 -10.63 -2.91
C TRP A 33 -29.59 -9.57 -3.66
N ASP A 34 -29.94 -8.30 -3.48
CA ASP A 34 -29.24 -7.18 -4.09
C ASP A 34 -27.83 -6.99 -3.53
N LEU A 35 -27.61 -7.24 -2.23
CA LEU A 35 -26.26 -7.26 -1.63
C LEU A 35 -25.31 -8.26 -2.30
N ALA A 36 -25.84 -9.33 -2.91
CA ALA A 36 -25.06 -10.37 -3.58
C ALA A 36 -24.79 -10.10 -5.07
N LYS A 37 -25.31 -9.00 -5.62
CA LYS A 37 -25.11 -8.62 -7.04
C LYS A 37 -23.70 -8.08 -7.27
N PRO A 38 -23.13 -8.27 -8.48
CA PRO A 38 -21.78 -7.79 -8.82
C PRO A 38 -21.70 -6.27 -8.99
N ASP A 39 -22.83 -5.62 -9.28
CA ASP A 39 -22.93 -4.17 -9.44
C ASP A 39 -22.76 -3.43 -8.11
N GLN A 40 -21.87 -2.44 -8.05
CA GLN A 40 -21.57 -1.70 -6.82
C GLN A 40 -22.71 -0.76 -6.40
N GLU A 41 -23.33 -0.05 -7.35
CA GLU A 41 -24.39 0.92 -7.06
C GLU A 41 -25.62 0.20 -6.50
N VAL A 42 -25.97 -0.94 -7.08
CA VAL A 42 -27.08 -1.78 -6.59
C VAL A 42 -26.82 -2.25 -5.17
N ARG A 43 -25.59 -2.68 -4.84
CA ARG A 43 -25.25 -3.08 -3.47
C ARG A 43 -25.36 -1.91 -2.49
N LEU A 44 -24.82 -0.74 -2.83
CA LEU A 44 -24.87 0.43 -1.95
C LEU A 44 -26.31 0.86 -1.67
N LYS A 45 -27.14 0.93 -2.71
CA LYS A 45 -28.57 1.24 -2.57
C LYS A 45 -29.31 0.21 -1.72
N ALA A 46 -28.96 -1.08 -1.83
CA ALA A 46 -29.54 -2.12 -1.00
C ALA A 46 -29.17 -1.97 0.49
N VAL A 47 -27.94 -1.55 0.80
CA VAL A 47 -27.52 -1.23 2.19
C VAL A 47 -28.34 -0.08 2.76
N GLU A 48 -28.45 1.03 2.01
CA GLU A 48 -29.22 2.21 2.41
C GLU A 48 -30.70 1.86 2.67
N ASN A 49 -31.32 1.16 1.72
CA ASN A 49 -32.71 0.74 1.82
C ASN A 49 -32.95 -0.22 3.00
N LEU A 50 -32.04 -1.16 3.25
CA LEU A 50 -32.13 -2.09 4.38
C LEU A 50 -32.11 -1.32 5.71
N ILE A 51 -31.20 -0.36 5.87
CA ILE A 51 -31.10 0.44 7.09
C ILE A 51 -32.34 1.31 7.27
N GLN A 52 -32.82 1.95 6.20
CA GLN A 52 -34.02 2.78 6.25
C GLN A 52 -35.26 1.95 6.62
N TYR A 53 -35.39 0.77 6.03
CA TYR A 53 -36.48 -0.16 6.34
C TYR A 53 -36.46 -0.58 7.82
N LEU A 54 -35.31 -1.03 8.32
CA LEU A 54 -35.16 -1.45 9.72
C LEU A 54 -35.42 -0.31 10.72
N LYS A 55 -35.05 0.93 10.39
CA LYS A 55 -35.33 2.11 11.22
C LYS A 55 -36.81 2.48 11.26
N THR A 56 -37.53 2.28 10.15
CA THR A 56 -38.93 2.70 10.00
C THR A 56 -39.87 1.69 10.65
N GLU A 57 -39.65 0.40 10.40
CA GLU A 57 -40.53 -0.67 10.90
C GLU A 57 -40.23 -1.03 12.37
N ASN A 58 -38.99 -0.81 12.83
CA ASN A 58 -38.50 -1.02 14.20
C ASN A 58 -38.94 -2.35 14.85
N LYS A 59 -38.99 -3.43 14.06
CA LYS A 59 -39.33 -4.78 14.54
C LYS A 59 -38.07 -5.51 14.97
N ALA A 60 -37.98 -5.85 16.26
CA ALA A 60 -36.83 -6.57 16.82
C ALA A 60 -36.54 -7.90 16.08
N ASP A 61 -37.58 -8.62 15.67
CA ASP A 61 -37.46 -9.90 14.95
C ASP A 61 -36.83 -9.73 13.56
N GLU A 62 -37.17 -8.65 12.84
CA GLU A 62 -36.60 -8.36 11.52
C GLU A 62 -35.14 -7.91 11.62
N LEU A 63 -34.80 -7.14 12.66
CA LEU A 63 -33.41 -6.77 12.95
C LEU A 63 -32.57 -8.01 13.28
N GLU A 64 -33.09 -8.90 14.12
CA GLU A 64 -32.43 -10.17 14.46
C GLU A 64 -32.26 -11.06 13.23
N TYR A 65 -33.28 -11.16 12.39
CA TYR A 65 -33.22 -11.86 11.11
C TYR A 65 -32.17 -11.24 10.17
N ALA A 66 -32.10 -9.92 10.10
CA ALA A 66 -31.11 -9.23 9.29
C ALA A 66 -29.69 -9.58 9.74
N PHE A 67 -29.39 -9.53 11.05
CA PHE A 67 -28.08 -9.94 11.55
C PHE A 67 -27.75 -11.38 11.21
N LYS A 68 -28.70 -12.31 11.37
CA LYS A 68 -28.50 -13.71 10.97
C LYS A 68 -28.14 -13.84 9.48
N ARG A 69 -28.88 -13.16 8.60
CA ARG A 69 -28.64 -13.21 7.14
C ARG A 69 -27.32 -12.55 6.74
N LEU A 70 -26.98 -11.43 7.37
CA LEU A 70 -25.73 -10.72 7.12
C LEU A 70 -24.52 -11.53 7.55
N VAL A 71 -24.54 -12.12 8.76
CA VAL A 71 -23.46 -12.99 9.27
C VAL A 71 -23.30 -14.23 8.38
N ASP A 72 -24.40 -14.85 7.96
CA ASP A 72 -24.36 -15.99 7.03
C ASP A 72 -23.75 -15.60 5.67
N GLY A 73 -24.05 -14.39 5.19
CA GLY A 73 -23.56 -13.85 3.92
C GLY A 73 -22.06 -13.51 3.90
N LEU A 74 -21.39 -13.39 5.05
CA LEU A 74 -19.94 -13.13 5.10
C LEU A 74 -19.12 -14.25 4.43
N ALA A 75 -19.61 -15.49 4.49
CA ALA A 75 -18.99 -16.67 3.89
C ALA A 75 -19.63 -17.05 2.55
N HIS A 76 -20.21 -16.09 1.84
CA HIS A 76 -20.90 -16.36 0.57
C HIS A 76 -19.98 -17.07 -0.45
N THR A 77 -20.56 -17.98 -1.24
CA THR A 77 -19.82 -18.77 -2.24
C THR A 77 -19.26 -17.89 -3.34
N ARG A 78 -20.05 -16.92 -3.82
CA ARG A 78 -19.60 -15.86 -4.74
C ARG A 78 -18.68 -14.89 -4.00
N GLU A 79 -17.43 -14.79 -4.44
CA GLU A 79 -16.41 -13.95 -3.82
C GLU A 79 -16.78 -12.46 -3.85
N THR A 80 -17.41 -12.01 -4.95
CA THR A 80 -17.87 -10.63 -5.15
C THR A 80 -18.98 -10.19 -4.21
N ALA A 81 -19.72 -11.12 -3.60
CA ALA A 81 -20.81 -10.82 -2.68
C ALA A 81 -20.32 -10.53 -1.24
N ARG A 82 -19.20 -11.14 -0.82
CA ARG A 82 -18.72 -11.08 0.57
C ARG A 82 -18.46 -9.64 1.06
N PRO A 83 -17.84 -8.74 0.27
CA PRO A 83 -17.67 -7.35 0.67
C PRO A 83 -19.01 -6.61 0.86
N GLY A 84 -20.02 -6.94 0.06
CA GLY A 84 -21.37 -6.36 0.18
C GLY A 84 -22.03 -6.70 1.52
N PHE A 85 -21.98 -7.98 1.92
CA PHE A 85 -22.50 -8.41 3.22
C PHE A 85 -21.70 -7.85 4.40
N SER A 86 -20.37 -7.77 4.27
CA SER A 86 -19.49 -7.17 5.29
C SER A 86 -19.83 -5.68 5.51
N LEU A 87 -19.93 -4.91 4.43
CA LEU A 87 -20.30 -3.49 4.49
C LEU A 87 -21.69 -3.31 5.08
N ALA A 88 -22.69 -4.08 4.61
CA ALA A 88 -24.05 -4.03 5.12
C ALA A 88 -24.09 -4.28 6.64
N LEU A 89 -23.39 -5.31 7.12
CA LEU A 89 -23.29 -5.59 8.56
C LEU A 89 -22.65 -4.43 9.32
N GLY A 90 -21.55 -3.87 8.84
CA GLY A 90 -20.90 -2.72 9.48
C GLY A 90 -21.80 -1.49 9.55
N GLN A 91 -22.53 -1.18 8.48
CA GLN A 91 -23.44 -0.04 8.44
C GLN A 91 -24.67 -0.24 9.33
N VAL A 92 -25.24 -1.45 9.40
CA VAL A 92 -26.31 -1.77 10.35
C VAL A 92 -25.79 -1.64 11.79
N LEU A 93 -24.59 -2.13 12.11
CA LEU A 93 -24.01 -1.97 13.46
C LEU A 93 -23.72 -0.52 13.85
N SER A 94 -23.37 0.31 12.87
CA SER A 94 -23.18 1.76 13.04
C SER A 94 -24.52 2.46 13.32
N ALA A 95 -25.58 2.06 12.61
CA ALA A 95 -26.93 2.63 12.77
C ALA A 95 -27.62 2.21 14.08
N PHE A 96 -27.44 0.96 14.52
CA PHE A 96 -28.11 0.39 15.70
C PHE A 96 -27.11 0.22 16.86
N LYS A 97 -26.89 1.29 17.62
CA LYS A 97 -25.88 1.35 18.69
C LYS A 97 -26.19 0.48 19.91
N ASP A 98 -27.46 0.15 20.14
CA ASP A 98 -27.90 -0.67 21.28
C ASP A 98 -27.52 -2.15 21.13
N VAL A 99 -27.16 -2.58 19.91
CA VAL A 99 -26.72 -3.95 19.65
C VAL A 99 -25.28 -4.12 20.10
N SER A 100 -25.01 -5.10 20.96
CA SER A 100 -23.67 -5.42 21.45
C SER A 100 -22.77 -5.95 20.32
N LEU A 101 -21.58 -5.36 20.14
CA LEU A 101 -20.61 -5.89 19.18
C LEU A 101 -20.08 -7.27 19.60
N GLN A 102 -19.97 -7.52 20.91
CA GLN A 102 -19.58 -8.81 21.46
C GLN A 102 -20.53 -9.93 21.01
N SER A 103 -21.84 -9.70 21.09
CA SER A 103 -22.84 -10.67 20.61
C SER A 103 -22.67 -11.01 19.13
N ILE A 104 -22.37 -10.02 18.29
CA ILE A 104 -22.15 -10.22 16.86
C ILE A 104 -20.84 -10.96 16.59
N LEU A 105 -19.77 -10.62 17.31
CA LEU A 105 -18.49 -11.33 17.23
C LEU A 105 -18.66 -12.81 17.57
N ASP A 106 -19.43 -13.13 18.62
CA ASP A 106 -19.70 -14.51 19.03
C ASP A 106 -20.53 -15.25 17.97
N ARG A 107 -21.53 -14.60 17.36
CA ARG A 107 -22.27 -15.16 16.22
C ARG A 107 -21.37 -15.47 15.04
N ILE A 108 -20.43 -14.58 14.71
CA ILE A 108 -19.44 -14.80 13.64
C ILE A 108 -18.58 -16.02 13.96
N LYS A 109 -18.02 -16.09 15.18
CA LYS A 109 -17.18 -17.21 15.64
C LYS A 109 -17.92 -18.55 15.60
N VAL A 110 -19.18 -18.58 16.04
CA VAL A 110 -20.01 -19.80 16.02
C VAL A 110 -20.33 -20.21 14.58
N LYS A 111 -20.81 -19.27 13.75
CA LYS A 111 -21.22 -19.59 12.37
C LYS A 111 -20.06 -20.05 11.50
N HIS A 112 -18.90 -19.42 11.66
CA HIS A 112 -17.71 -19.62 10.83
C HIS A 112 -16.60 -20.39 11.57
N ASN A 113 -16.97 -21.22 12.54
CA ASN A 113 -16.02 -22.03 13.29
C ASN A 113 -15.29 -23.02 12.38
N LEU A 114 -13.97 -22.86 12.23
CA LEU A 114 -13.14 -23.67 11.33
C LEU A 114 -13.08 -25.16 11.70
N GLN A 115 -13.32 -25.51 12.97
CA GLN A 115 -13.34 -26.90 13.44
C GLN A 115 -14.68 -27.59 13.18
N ALA A 116 -15.78 -26.83 13.17
CA ALA A 116 -17.13 -27.37 13.00
C ALA A 116 -17.57 -27.44 11.52
N VAL A 117 -17.02 -26.58 10.66
CA VAL A 117 -17.41 -26.53 9.25
C VAL A 117 -16.85 -27.70 8.44
N LYS A 118 -17.63 -28.18 7.46
CA LYS A 118 -17.18 -29.18 6.49
C LYS A 118 -15.93 -28.67 5.75
N LYS A 119 -14.95 -29.54 5.48
CA LYS A 119 -13.69 -29.19 4.78
C LYS A 119 -13.89 -28.36 3.50
N LYS A 120 -14.92 -28.66 2.70
CA LYS A 120 -15.25 -27.92 1.46
C LYS A 120 -15.65 -26.45 1.71
N LEU A 121 -16.18 -26.12 2.89
CA LEU A 121 -16.61 -24.79 3.28
C LEU A 121 -15.59 -24.06 4.16
N ALA A 122 -14.48 -24.72 4.54
CA ALA A 122 -13.46 -24.13 5.40
C ALA A 122 -12.90 -22.81 4.82
N ARG A 123 -12.63 -22.77 3.51
CA ARG A 123 -12.22 -21.54 2.82
C ARG A 123 -13.25 -20.42 2.96
N ASN A 124 -14.52 -20.73 2.81
CA ASN A 124 -15.60 -19.75 2.94
C ASN A 124 -15.71 -19.24 4.38
N ALA A 125 -15.61 -20.13 5.36
CA ALA A 125 -15.60 -19.77 6.78
C ALA A 125 -14.39 -18.90 7.16
N MET A 126 -13.21 -19.15 6.59
CA MET A 126 -12.03 -18.27 6.76
C MET A 126 -12.33 -16.85 6.30
N PHE A 127 -12.94 -16.69 5.11
CA PHE A 127 -13.39 -15.37 4.65
C PHE A 127 -14.54 -14.81 5.50
N GLY A 128 -15.45 -15.66 5.99
CA GLY A 128 -16.54 -15.26 6.88
C GLY A 128 -16.03 -14.61 8.16
N ASN A 129 -15.01 -15.20 8.80
CA ASN A 129 -14.35 -14.61 9.96
C ASN A 129 -13.65 -13.29 9.61
N LEU A 130 -12.87 -13.23 8.53
CA LEU A 130 -12.17 -12.02 8.11
C LEU A 130 -13.15 -10.86 7.82
N PHE A 131 -14.17 -11.10 7.00
CA PHE A 131 -15.18 -10.09 6.66
C PHE A 131 -16.07 -9.74 7.85
N GLY A 132 -16.24 -10.64 8.81
CA GLY A 132 -16.91 -10.36 10.08
C GLY A 132 -16.14 -9.36 10.93
N VAL A 133 -14.82 -9.55 11.08
CA VAL A 133 -13.96 -8.59 11.79
C VAL A 133 -13.93 -7.25 11.06
N LEU A 134 -13.81 -7.25 9.73
CA LEU A 134 -13.90 -6.02 8.92
C LEU A 134 -15.24 -5.29 9.13
N ALA A 135 -16.37 -6.00 9.19
CA ALA A 135 -17.66 -5.39 9.44
C ALA A 135 -17.74 -4.74 10.82
N ILE A 136 -17.21 -5.40 11.85
CA ILE A 136 -17.14 -4.85 13.21
C ILE A 136 -16.26 -3.60 13.24
N GLN A 137 -15.08 -3.63 12.60
CA GLN A 137 -14.19 -2.48 12.51
C GLN A 137 -14.85 -1.30 11.75
N GLN A 138 -15.44 -1.56 10.58
CA GLN A 138 -16.15 -0.57 9.77
C GLN A 138 -17.38 0.05 10.45
N SER A 139 -17.91 -0.55 11.51
CA SER A 139 -18.98 0.06 12.31
C SER A 139 -18.54 1.35 13.02
N GLY A 140 -17.23 1.61 13.14
CA GLY A 140 -16.67 2.77 13.83
C GLY A 140 -16.86 2.75 15.35
N ARG A 141 -17.35 1.64 15.90
CA ARG A 141 -17.63 1.46 17.33
C ARG A 141 -16.53 0.71 18.08
N LEU A 142 -15.63 0.05 17.36
CA LEU A 142 -14.65 -0.89 17.91
C LEU A 142 -13.73 -0.26 18.97
N SER A 143 -13.33 1.00 18.79
CA SER A 143 -12.47 1.73 19.74
C SER A 143 -13.07 1.91 21.13
N LYS A 144 -14.39 1.73 21.29
CA LYS A 144 -15.11 1.86 22.57
C LYS A 144 -15.31 0.54 23.30
N GLU A 145 -14.99 -0.59 22.68
CA GLU A 145 -15.24 -1.93 23.24
C GLU A 145 -13.94 -2.76 23.27
N PRO A 146 -13.05 -2.56 24.26
CA PRO A 146 -11.71 -3.17 24.27
C PRO A 146 -11.70 -4.71 24.26
N GLN A 147 -12.69 -5.36 24.86
CA GLN A 147 -12.80 -6.83 24.85
C GLN A 147 -13.14 -7.37 23.44
N VAL A 148 -13.93 -6.62 22.67
CA VAL A 148 -14.25 -6.96 21.29
C VAL A 148 -13.02 -6.77 20.39
N VAL A 149 -12.22 -5.72 20.64
CA VAL A 149 -10.92 -5.51 20.00
C VAL A 149 -10.02 -6.73 20.19
N LEU A 150 -9.87 -7.21 21.43
CA LEU A 150 -9.09 -8.41 21.74
C LEU A 150 -9.61 -9.63 20.98
N GLY A 151 -10.92 -9.87 21.04
CA GLY A 151 -11.54 -11.01 20.37
C GLY A 151 -11.41 -10.98 18.85
N CYS A 152 -11.40 -9.78 18.24
CA CYS A 152 -11.13 -9.59 16.82
C CYS A 152 -9.67 -9.91 16.47
N VAL A 153 -8.71 -9.38 17.24
CA VAL A 153 -7.27 -9.64 17.03
C VAL A 153 -6.96 -11.13 17.18
N GLN A 154 -7.47 -11.80 18.21
CA GLN A 154 -7.29 -13.25 18.39
C GLN A 154 -7.87 -14.07 17.23
N LEU A 155 -9.02 -13.65 16.71
CA LEU A 155 -9.61 -14.29 15.54
C LEU A 155 -8.73 -14.10 14.31
N LEU A 156 -8.20 -12.91 14.07
CA LEU A 156 -7.27 -12.64 12.96
C LEU A 156 -5.95 -13.43 13.11
N GLN A 157 -5.39 -13.53 14.30
CA GLN A 157 -4.20 -14.34 14.59
C GLN A 157 -4.45 -15.82 14.23
N SER A 158 -5.62 -16.37 14.54
CA SER A 158 -5.96 -17.76 14.17
C SER A 158 -6.01 -17.97 12.65
N LEU A 159 -6.34 -16.93 11.89
CA LEU A 159 -6.42 -16.98 10.42
C LEU A 159 -5.04 -16.88 9.75
N ASN A 160 -4.00 -16.40 10.45
CA ASN A 160 -2.65 -16.28 9.90
C ASN A 160 -2.02 -17.63 9.49
N GLN A 161 -2.51 -18.75 10.03
CA GLN A 161 -2.09 -20.09 9.62
C GLN A 161 -2.56 -20.48 8.21
N HIS A 162 -3.46 -19.69 7.61
CA HIS A 162 -4.11 -19.98 6.33
C HIS A 162 -3.72 -18.98 5.22
N LYS A 163 -2.44 -18.55 5.18
CA LYS A 163 -1.90 -17.61 4.18
C LYS A 163 -2.21 -17.99 2.72
N GLN A 164 -2.29 -19.28 2.41
CA GLN A 164 -2.63 -19.77 1.07
C GLN A 164 -4.01 -19.30 0.55
N HIS A 165 -4.94 -18.99 1.45
CA HIS A 165 -6.29 -18.55 1.09
C HIS A 165 -6.49 -17.05 1.30
N LEU A 166 -6.01 -16.51 2.43
CA LEU A 166 -6.27 -15.14 2.85
C LEU A 166 -5.11 -14.17 2.52
N LYS A 167 -3.98 -14.69 2.02
CA LYS A 167 -2.74 -13.94 1.82
C LYS A 167 -2.37 -13.17 3.10
N ASP A 168 -2.23 -11.85 2.99
CA ASP A 168 -1.88 -10.92 4.06
C ASP A 168 -3.09 -10.11 4.59
N LEU A 169 -4.31 -10.48 4.20
CA LEU A 169 -5.49 -9.73 4.63
C LEU A 169 -5.67 -9.69 6.16
N PRO A 170 -5.43 -10.78 6.93
CA PRO A 170 -5.61 -10.73 8.39
C PRO A 170 -4.65 -9.74 9.07
N ASN A 171 -3.37 -9.68 8.68
CA ASN A 171 -2.44 -8.71 9.26
C ASN A 171 -2.77 -7.29 8.83
N LYS A 172 -3.24 -7.08 7.59
CA LYS A 172 -3.74 -5.76 7.16
C LYS A 172 -4.88 -5.28 8.03
N THR A 173 -5.87 -6.13 8.28
CA THR A 173 -6.97 -5.79 9.19
C THR A 173 -6.48 -5.56 10.62
N MET A 174 -5.50 -6.32 11.12
CA MET A 174 -4.90 -6.04 12.44
C MET A 174 -4.22 -4.66 12.48
N MET A 175 -3.50 -4.28 11.43
CA MET A 175 -2.88 -2.96 11.31
C MET A 175 -3.92 -1.84 11.30
N ASP A 176 -5.01 -2.01 10.54
CA ASP A 176 -6.11 -1.04 10.49
C ASP A 176 -6.72 -0.85 11.89
N ILE A 177 -6.98 -1.94 12.62
CA ILE A 177 -7.45 -1.89 14.01
C ILE A 177 -6.44 -1.13 14.91
N LEU A 178 -5.14 -1.40 14.78
CA LEU A 178 -4.13 -0.68 15.57
C LEU A 178 -4.11 0.83 15.31
N THR A 179 -4.51 1.28 14.12
CA THR A 179 -4.59 2.72 13.84
C THR A 179 -5.75 3.41 14.58
N GLU A 180 -6.81 2.67 14.91
CA GLU A 180 -8.04 3.18 15.53
C GLU A 180 -8.05 3.11 17.07
N VAL A 181 -7.24 2.22 17.68
CA VAL A 181 -7.22 2.03 19.14
C VAL A 181 -6.38 3.08 19.86
N THR A 182 -6.67 3.29 21.14
CA THR A 182 -5.90 4.19 22.02
C THR A 182 -4.68 3.49 22.61
N ALA A 183 -3.76 4.27 23.20
CA ALA A 183 -2.54 3.73 23.80
C ALA A 183 -2.84 2.84 25.01
N GLU A 184 -3.88 3.20 25.76
CA GLU A 184 -4.34 2.46 26.93
C GLU A 184 -4.87 1.08 26.51
N VAL A 185 -5.73 1.04 25.47
CA VAL A 185 -6.27 -0.23 24.94
C VAL A 185 -5.15 -1.10 24.38
N PHE A 186 -4.19 -0.50 23.68
CA PHE A 186 -3.04 -1.25 23.18
C PHE A 186 -2.22 -1.86 24.33
N GLU A 187 -1.88 -1.08 25.35
CA GLU A 187 -1.00 -1.50 26.44
C GLU A 187 -1.66 -2.52 27.37
N GLU A 188 -2.91 -2.29 27.78
CA GLU A 188 -3.60 -3.10 28.79
C GLU A 188 -4.26 -4.35 28.19
N VAL A 189 -4.69 -4.29 26.92
CA VAL A 189 -5.52 -5.35 26.32
C VAL A 189 -4.79 -6.10 25.21
N LEU A 190 -4.18 -5.39 24.26
CA LEU A 190 -3.63 -6.02 23.06
C LEU A 190 -2.19 -6.50 23.22
N LEU A 191 -1.37 -5.82 24.02
CA LEU A 191 0.06 -6.08 24.11
C LEU A 191 0.37 -7.52 24.52
N GLY A 192 -0.40 -8.07 25.48
CA GLY A 192 -0.26 -9.47 25.89
C GLY A 192 -0.60 -10.46 24.77
N SER A 193 -1.67 -10.21 24.02
CA SER A 193 -2.10 -11.06 22.89
C SER A 193 -1.14 -11.00 21.72
N LEU A 194 -0.59 -9.82 21.42
CA LEU A 194 0.32 -9.58 20.30
C LEU A 194 1.78 -9.88 20.64
N GLN A 195 2.11 -10.21 21.90
CA GLN A 195 3.49 -10.36 22.35
C GLN A 195 4.28 -11.35 21.47
N ALA A 196 3.70 -12.50 21.14
CA ALA A 196 4.35 -13.50 20.29
C ALA A 196 4.60 -12.98 18.86
N ASP A 197 3.64 -12.26 18.27
CA ASP A 197 3.83 -11.66 16.93
C ASP A 197 4.90 -10.58 16.93
N LEU A 198 4.94 -9.75 17.98
CA LEU A 198 5.94 -8.68 18.13
C LEU A 198 7.34 -9.25 18.40
N GLN A 199 7.46 -10.36 19.13
CA GLN A 199 8.74 -11.06 19.32
C GLN A 199 9.23 -11.71 18.01
N ALA A 200 8.31 -12.16 17.16
CA ALA A 200 8.59 -12.71 15.83
C ALA A 200 8.73 -11.64 14.74
N ALA A 201 8.99 -10.38 15.09
CA ALA A 201 9.06 -9.27 14.12
C ALA A 201 10.03 -9.53 12.95
N PHE A 202 11.13 -10.23 13.18
CA PHE A 202 12.11 -10.52 12.14
C PHE A 202 11.86 -11.81 11.35
N SER A 203 10.76 -12.52 11.62
CA SER A 203 10.45 -13.80 10.98
C SER A 203 9.69 -13.65 9.67
N ALA A 204 8.91 -12.57 9.51
CA ALA A 204 8.21 -12.29 8.26
C ALA A 204 7.87 -10.79 8.11
N PRO A 205 7.66 -10.32 6.86
CA PRO A 205 7.40 -8.90 6.58
C PRO A 205 6.18 -8.34 7.33
N GLU A 206 5.15 -9.17 7.48
CA GLU A 206 3.90 -8.78 8.11
C GLU A 206 4.06 -8.50 9.61
N GLN A 207 4.84 -9.35 10.31
CA GLN A 207 5.15 -9.19 11.73
C GLN A 207 6.03 -7.95 11.97
N LEU A 208 7.02 -7.71 11.10
CA LEU A 208 7.84 -6.49 11.19
C LEU A 208 6.96 -5.24 10.99
N GLN A 209 6.10 -5.27 9.98
CA GLN A 209 5.19 -4.17 9.70
C GLN A 209 4.25 -3.90 10.88
N LEU A 210 3.70 -4.94 11.51
CA LEU A 210 2.85 -4.81 12.70
C LEU A 210 3.60 -4.07 13.83
N LEU A 211 4.85 -4.46 14.09
CA LEU A 211 5.70 -3.80 15.09
C LEU A 211 5.98 -2.33 14.73
N LEU A 212 6.28 -2.03 13.46
CA LEU A 212 6.54 -0.66 13.00
C LEU A 212 5.31 0.24 13.14
N VAL A 213 4.12 -0.27 12.81
CA VAL A 213 2.85 0.44 13.01
C VAL A 213 2.61 0.70 14.50
N ALA A 214 2.83 -0.31 15.35
CA ALA A 214 2.70 -0.17 16.80
C ALA A 214 3.68 0.86 17.37
N LEU A 215 4.94 0.88 16.92
CA LEU A 215 5.94 1.88 17.34
C LEU A 215 5.58 3.29 16.91
N ARG A 216 5.07 3.45 15.69
CA ARG A 216 4.62 4.75 15.18
C ARG A 216 3.44 5.28 15.99
N ARG A 217 2.48 4.41 16.34
CA ARG A 217 1.24 4.79 17.01
C ARG A 217 1.38 4.93 18.53
N PHE A 218 2.21 4.10 19.15
CA PHE A 218 2.38 3.99 20.61
C PHE A 218 3.86 4.15 21.05
N PRO A 219 4.55 5.25 20.69
CA PRO A 219 5.96 5.43 21.00
C PRO A 219 6.26 5.48 22.50
N GLN A 220 5.30 5.93 23.32
CA GLN A 220 5.45 6.00 24.78
C GLN A 220 5.31 4.64 25.47
N THR A 221 4.52 3.74 24.90
CA THR A 221 4.33 2.38 25.44
C THR A 221 5.53 1.50 25.08
N LEU A 222 5.99 1.54 23.82
CA LEU A 222 7.08 0.71 23.29
C LEU A 222 8.46 1.36 23.46
N LYS A 223 8.81 1.74 24.69
CA LYS A 223 10.13 2.31 25.02
C LYS A 223 11.28 1.31 24.77
N PRO A 224 12.54 1.79 24.64
CA PRO A 224 13.71 0.95 24.41
C PRO A 224 13.87 -0.23 25.38
N LYS A 225 13.45 -0.06 26.66
CA LYS A 225 13.46 -1.15 27.65
C LYS A 225 12.50 -2.28 27.30
N LYS A 226 11.31 -1.98 26.77
CA LYS A 226 10.35 -3.00 26.31
C LYS A 226 10.81 -3.62 25.01
N LEU A 227 11.35 -2.84 24.08
CA LEU A 227 11.97 -3.38 22.85
C LEU A 227 13.10 -4.36 23.16
N LYS A 228 13.97 -4.04 24.13
CA LYS A 228 15.04 -4.94 24.55
C LYS A 228 14.51 -6.27 25.09
N LYS A 229 13.37 -6.27 25.79
CA LYS A 229 12.70 -7.49 26.25
C LYS A 229 12.04 -8.28 25.11
N LEU A 230 11.53 -7.61 24.09
CA LEU A 230 10.83 -8.25 22.95
C LEU A 230 11.81 -8.80 21.91
N LEU A 231 12.81 -8.00 21.52
CA LEU A 231 13.68 -8.26 20.37
C LEU A 231 15.13 -8.56 20.77
N GLY A 232 15.48 -8.46 22.05
CA GLY A 232 16.86 -8.52 22.53
C GLY A 232 17.67 -7.22 22.31
N SER A 233 17.09 -6.23 21.62
CA SER A 233 17.75 -4.98 21.22
C SER A 233 16.89 -3.75 21.56
N SER A 234 17.54 -2.63 21.86
CA SER A 234 16.86 -1.38 22.23
C SER A 234 16.27 -0.61 21.06
N THR A 235 16.74 -0.90 19.84
CA THR A 235 16.31 -0.28 18.58
C THR A 235 16.09 -1.38 17.53
N ILE A 236 15.28 -1.10 16.52
CA ILE A 236 15.07 -2.06 15.41
C ILE A 236 16.29 -2.05 14.48
N ILE A 237 16.75 -0.85 14.12
CA ILE A 237 17.85 -0.66 13.17
C ILE A 237 19.16 -0.55 13.96
N ASN A 238 19.91 -1.65 13.99
CA ASN A 238 21.26 -1.74 14.56
C ASN A 238 22.04 -2.84 13.84
N ALA A 239 23.36 -2.86 14.04
CA ALA A 239 24.27 -3.78 13.34
C ALA A 239 23.86 -5.26 13.49
N ASP A 240 23.41 -5.68 14.68
CA ASP A 240 23.03 -7.07 14.97
C ASP A 240 21.74 -7.49 14.24
N ASN A 241 20.82 -6.55 14.06
CA ASN A 241 19.53 -6.80 13.40
C ASN A 241 19.59 -6.62 11.88
N ILE A 242 20.60 -5.93 11.31
CA ILE A 242 20.71 -5.69 9.86
C ILE A 242 20.55 -6.98 9.05
N PRO A 243 21.26 -8.10 9.31
CA PRO A 243 21.13 -9.30 8.50
C PRO A 243 19.69 -9.83 8.48
N LYS A 244 19.00 -9.77 9.63
CA LYS A 244 17.60 -10.18 9.75
C LYS A 244 16.67 -9.26 8.98
N LEU A 245 16.90 -7.95 9.05
CA LEU A 245 16.13 -6.95 8.29
C LEU A 245 16.28 -7.15 6.78
N VAL A 246 17.49 -7.47 6.30
CA VAL A 246 17.75 -7.76 4.88
C VAL A 246 16.93 -8.96 4.42
N GLU A 247 16.92 -10.05 5.19
CA GLU A 247 16.14 -11.24 4.83
C GLU A 247 14.63 -10.95 4.79
N VAL A 248 14.11 -10.18 5.77
CA VAL A 248 12.70 -9.74 5.76
C VAL A 248 12.39 -8.86 4.55
N LEU A 249 13.28 -7.92 4.20
CA LEU A 249 13.11 -7.06 3.01
C LEU A 249 13.15 -7.87 1.71
N LYS A 250 13.99 -8.90 1.62
CA LYS A 250 14.00 -9.83 0.47
C LYS A 250 12.69 -10.62 0.37
N MET A 251 12.17 -11.12 1.49
CA MET A 251 10.86 -11.78 1.53
C MET A 251 9.75 -10.83 1.05
N ALA A 252 9.76 -9.59 1.53
CA ALA A 252 8.80 -8.55 1.13
C ALA A 252 8.91 -8.20 -0.35
N ALA A 253 10.12 -8.07 -0.89
CA ALA A 253 10.35 -7.80 -2.31
C ALA A 253 9.78 -8.92 -3.20
N ARG A 254 9.96 -10.19 -2.79
CA ARG A 254 9.48 -11.35 -3.53
C ARG A 254 7.94 -11.48 -3.48
N SER A 255 7.32 -11.08 -2.37
CA SER A 255 5.86 -11.18 -2.21
C SER A 255 5.08 -10.18 -3.08
N VAL A 256 5.64 -8.99 -3.37
CA VAL A 256 5.02 -7.95 -4.20
C VAL A 256 5.47 -7.95 -5.67
N LYS A 257 6.14 -9.02 -6.12
CA LYS A 257 6.70 -9.10 -7.48
C LYS A 257 5.65 -8.87 -8.57
N LYS A 258 4.39 -9.28 -8.35
CA LYS A 258 3.31 -9.16 -9.34
C LYS A 258 2.57 -7.83 -9.22
N GLU A 259 2.43 -7.34 -8.00
CA GLU A 259 1.75 -6.10 -7.64
C GLU A 259 2.57 -4.87 -8.05
N LEU A 260 3.89 -5.03 -8.23
CA LEU A 260 4.80 -3.97 -8.67
C LEU A 260 4.73 -2.71 -7.79
N THR A 261 4.59 -2.92 -6.48
CA THR A 261 4.47 -1.85 -5.47
C THR A 261 5.64 -1.86 -4.50
N LEU A 262 5.83 -0.77 -3.76
CA LEU A 262 6.76 -0.72 -2.63
C LEU A 262 6.10 -1.37 -1.40
N PRO A 263 6.72 -2.38 -0.76
CA PRO A 263 6.19 -2.93 0.48
C PRO A 263 6.17 -1.86 1.58
N GLY A 264 5.06 -1.79 2.35
CA GLY A 264 4.92 -0.85 3.48
C GLY A 264 6.08 -0.92 4.47
N VAL A 265 6.61 -2.13 4.71
CA VAL A 265 7.72 -2.39 5.63
C VAL A 265 9.00 -1.67 5.23
N ALA A 266 9.28 -1.56 3.92
CA ALA A 266 10.46 -0.84 3.46
C ALA A 266 10.33 0.67 3.69
N LEU A 267 9.14 1.23 3.44
CA LEU A 267 8.88 2.66 3.64
C LEU A 267 8.85 3.03 5.14
N ASP A 268 8.25 2.20 5.98
CA ASP A 268 8.19 2.45 7.42
C ASP A 268 9.57 2.28 8.08
N LEU A 269 10.41 1.35 7.61
CA LEU A 269 11.82 1.27 8.04
C LEU A 269 12.62 2.51 7.63
N LEU A 270 12.42 3.03 6.42
CA LEU A 270 13.06 4.27 5.99
C LEU A 270 12.68 5.43 6.91
N LYS A 271 11.38 5.61 7.18
CA LYS A 271 10.88 6.66 8.09
C LYS A 271 11.42 6.49 9.52
N LEU A 272 11.49 5.25 10.01
CA LEU A 272 12.09 4.96 11.31
C LEU A 272 13.57 5.32 11.34
N SER A 273 14.31 4.97 10.28
CA SER A 273 15.75 5.24 10.20
C SER A 273 16.09 6.74 10.22
N LEU A 274 15.23 7.57 9.63
CA LEU A 274 15.35 9.02 9.68
C LEU A 274 15.01 9.59 11.06
N LYS A 275 14.07 8.97 11.77
CA LYS A 275 13.67 9.40 13.12
C LYS A 275 14.69 9.02 14.20
N GLU A 276 15.34 7.87 14.03
CA GLU A 276 16.31 7.32 14.99
C GLU A 276 17.77 7.68 14.64
N ASP A 277 17.99 8.56 13.66
CA ASP A 277 19.33 8.94 13.15
C ASP A 277 20.19 7.73 12.76
N SER A 278 19.54 6.68 12.25
CA SER A 278 20.16 5.42 11.82
C SER A 278 20.10 5.24 10.30
N PHE A 279 19.81 6.33 9.57
CA PHE A 279 19.63 6.31 8.12
C PHE A 279 20.86 5.77 7.40
N GLN A 280 22.06 6.23 7.75
CA GLN A 280 23.29 5.79 7.09
C GLN A 280 23.52 4.29 7.23
N LEU A 281 23.30 3.75 8.43
CA LEU A 281 23.40 2.31 8.68
C LEU A 281 22.35 1.52 7.86
N PHE A 282 21.11 1.97 7.85
CA PHE A 282 20.03 1.35 7.07
C PHE A 282 20.33 1.37 5.56
N TRP A 283 20.69 2.54 5.03
CA TRP A 283 20.88 2.74 3.59
C TRP A 283 22.13 2.01 3.07
N SER A 284 23.25 2.10 3.79
CA SER A 284 24.49 1.42 3.39
C SER A 284 24.39 -0.09 3.57
N LYS A 285 24.02 -0.56 4.77
CA LYS A 285 24.09 -1.99 5.09
C LYS A 285 22.86 -2.77 4.63
N ALA A 286 21.65 -2.28 4.89
CA ALA A 286 20.45 -3.04 4.53
C ALA A 286 20.12 -2.91 3.04
N ILE A 287 20.11 -1.68 2.52
CA ILE A 287 19.71 -1.43 1.13
C ILE A 287 20.86 -1.72 0.17
N THR A 288 21.97 -0.99 0.28
CA THR A 288 23.06 -1.06 -0.69
C THR A 288 23.79 -2.40 -0.65
N GLU A 289 24.31 -2.79 0.52
CA GLU A 289 25.05 -4.05 0.67
C GLU A 289 24.14 -5.28 0.75
N GLY A 290 22.88 -5.14 1.20
CA GLY A 290 21.99 -6.28 1.43
C GLY A 290 21.06 -6.63 0.26
N MET A 291 20.47 -5.64 -0.41
CA MET A 291 19.46 -5.89 -1.45
C MET A 291 20.04 -6.10 -2.85
N PHE A 292 21.23 -5.54 -3.13
CA PHE A 292 21.84 -5.55 -4.48
C PHE A 292 22.85 -6.69 -4.71
N GLN A 293 22.99 -7.63 -3.77
CA GLN A 293 23.87 -8.81 -3.93
C GLN A 293 23.26 -9.88 -4.86
N GLU A 294 21.93 -9.96 -4.92
CA GLU A 294 21.24 -10.94 -5.77
C GLU A 294 21.23 -10.48 -7.24
N PRO A 295 21.01 -11.38 -8.22
CA PRO A 295 20.77 -10.96 -9.59
C PRO A 295 19.60 -9.98 -9.69
N SER A 296 19.66 -9.06 -10.67
CA SER A 296 18.63 -8.05 -10.91
C SER A 296 17.23 -8.68 -10.91
N GLY A 297 16.35 -8.15 -10.07
CA GLY A 297 15.03 -8.74 -9.83
C GLY A 297 14.23 -7.94 -8.81
N PRO A 298 13.32 -8.60 -8.06
CA PRO A 298 12.41 -7.92 -7.14
C PRO A 298 13.14 -7.08 -6.06
N THR A 299 14.30 -7.52 -5.58
CA THR A 299 15.08 -6.80 -4.58
C THR A 299 15.62 -5.47 -5.09
N HIS A 300 16.07 -5.43 -6.35
CA HIS A 300 16.53 -4.21 -7.01
C HIS A 300 15.37 -3.25 -7.24
N TYR A 301 14.22 -3.76 -7.71
CA TYR A 301 13.02 -2.94 -7.91
C TYR A 301 12.51 -2.32 -6.62
N LEU A 302 12.58 -3.06 -5.50
CA LEU A 302 12.32 -2.50 -4.18
C LEU A 302 13.28 -1.35 -3.88
N GLY A 303 14.60 -1.54 -4.07
CA GLY A 303 15.61 -0.50 -3.87
C GLY A 303 15.34 0.76 -4.71
N PHE A 304 14.94 0.61 -5.98
CA PHE A 304 14.62 1.73 -6.86
C PHE A 304 13.33 2.46 -6.43
N ARG A 305 12.28 1.73 -6.05
CA ARG A 305 11.05 2.35 -5.52
C ARG A 305 11.30 3.05 -4.19
N LEU A 306 12.18 2.49 -3.36
CA LEU A 306 12.57 3.08 -2.09
C LEU A 306 13.37 4.37 -2.33
N LEU A 307 14.28 4.40 -3.32
CA LEU A 307 14.96 5.62 -3.77
C LEU A 307 13.95 6.72 -4.15
N GLY A 308 13.00 6.41 -5.03
CA GLY A 308 11.97 7.39 -5.44
C GLY A 308 11.11 7.87 -4.27
N SER A 309 10.69 6.96 -3.39
CA SER A 309 9.89 7.29 -2.21
C SER A 309 10.68 8.02 -1.11
N ALA A 310 12.01 7.95 -1.14
CA ALA A 310 12.88 8.63 -0.19
C ALA A 310 13.07 10.11 -0.53
N LEU A 311 13.00 10.50 -1.81
CA LEU A 311 13.25 11.87 -2.26
C LEU A 311 12.58 12.97 -1.40
N PRO A 312 11.26 12.91 -1.11
CA PRO A 312 10.62 13.94 -0.29
C PRO A 312 11.04 13.92 1.19
N LEU A 313 11.56 12.78 1.69
CA LEU A 313 11.86 12.55 3.11
C LEU A 313 13.31 12.93 3.49
N LEU A 314 14.23 12.91 2.53
CA LEU A 314 15.66 13.12 2.79
C LEU A 314 16.04 14.59 2.87
N SER A 315 16.98 14.91 3.77
CA SER A 315 17.68 16.20 3.81
C SER A 315 18.57 16.42 2.58
N SER A 316 19.01 17.65 2.34
CA SER A 316 19.85 17.98 1.18
C SER A 316 21.18 17.20 1.13
N SER A 317 21.80 16.93 2.28
CA SER A 317 23.03 16.12 2.36
C SER A 317 22.75 14.66 2.01
N GLN A 318 21.70 14.08 2.60
CA GLN A 318 21.28 12.70 2.33
C GLN A 318 20.84 12.51 0.87
N LEU A 319 20.17 13.49 0.26
CA LEU A 319 19.82 13.46 -1.16
C LEU A 319 21.07 13.34 -2.03
N LYS A 320 22.09 14.16 -1.76
CA LYS A 320 23.36 14.12 -2.50
C LYS A 320 24.02 12.74 -2.36
N GLU A 321 24.15 12.24 -1.14
CA GLU A 321 24.75 10.93 -0.85
C GLU A 321 24.03 9.78 -1.59
N VAL A 322 22.70 9.76 -1.52
CA VAL A 322 21.89 8.70 -2.12
C VAL A 322 21.92 8.75 -3.64
N LEU A 323 21.87 9.95 -4.23
CA LEU A 323 21.90 10.15 -5.68
C LEU A 323 23.30 10.00 -6.28
N SER A 324 24.36 10.06 -5.47
CA SER A 324 25.72 9.67 -5.88
C SER A 324 26.08 8.22 -5.54
N GLY A 325 25.12 7.44 -5.01
CA GLY A 325 25.37 6.12 -4.45
C GLY A 325 25.16 4.95 -5.42
N GLU A 326 25.48 3.76 -4.94
CA GLU A 326 25.37 2.49 -5.67
C GLU A 326 23.92 2.20 -6.14
N VAL A 327 22.90 2.59 -5.37
CA VAL A 327 21.49 2.40 -5.76
C VAL A 327 21.19 3.12 -7.08
N MET A 328 21.75 4.31 -7.25
CA MET A 328 21.59 5.12 -8.45
C MET A 328 22.35 4.51 -9.65
N LEU A 329 23.56 4.00 -9.42
CA LEU A 329 24.33 3.24 -10.42
C LEU A 329 23.54 2.01 -10.92
N ARG A 330 23.01 1.20 -9.99
CA ARG A 330 22.19 0.03 -10.30
C ARG A 330 20.90 0.38 -11.03
N TYR A 331 20.30 1.52 -10.69
CA TYR A 331 19.16 2.06 -11.42
C TYR A 331 19.54 2.35 -12.88
N GLY A 332 20.67 3.03 -13.11
CA GLY A 332 21.19 3.30 -14.45
C GLY A 332 21.43 2.03 -15.27
N GLU A 333 22.12 1.04 -14.68
CA GLU A 333 22.34 -0.28 -15.30
C GLU A 333 21.02 -0.93 -15.71
N HIS A 334 20.00 -0.85 -14.84
CA HIS A 334 18.67 -1.35 -15.13
C HIS A 334 18.02 -0.61 -16.30
N VAL A 335 17.98 0.73 -16.31
CA VAL A 335 17.33 1.51 -17.39
C VAL A 335 17.92 1.17 -18.75
N VAL A 336 19.25 1.12 -18.87
CA VAL A 336 19.93 0.77 -20.13
C VAL A 336 19.63 -0.68 -20.54
N SER A 337 19.68 -1.62 -19.59
CA SER A 337 19.44 -3.03 -19.90
C SER A 337 17.97 -3.38 -20.15
N ALA A 338 17.03 -2.56 -19.68
CA ALA A 338 15.58 -2.71 -19.82
C ALA A 338 15.02 -2.13 -21.13
N GLN A 339 15.86 -1.54 -21.98
CA GLN A 339 15.44 -1.04 -23.30
C GLN A 339 14.95 -2.13 -24.26
N LYS A 340 15.30 -3.40 -24.01
CA LYS A 340 14.85 -4.53 -24.82
C LYS A 340 13.32 -4.72 -24.72
N PRO A 341 12.66 -5.21 -25.79
CA PRO A 341 11.27 -5.65 -25.70
C PRO A 341 11.11 -6.70 -24.59
N ASP A 342 9.94 -6.72 -23.96
CA ASP A 342 9.51 -7.65 -22.90
C ASP A 342 10.20 -7.52 -21.53
N ARG A 343 11.04 -6.50 -21.32
CA ARG A 343 11.60 -6.21 -19.99
C ARG A 343 10.77 -5.18 -19.25
N PHE A 344 10.64 -5.40 -17.94
CA PHE A 344 10.07 -4.42 -17.02
C PHE A 344 10.92 -3.15 -17.01
N LYS A 345 10.28 -1.99 -17.12
CA LYS A 345 10.93 -0.68 -17.20
C LYS A 345 10.62 0.13 -15.94
N MET A 346 11.64 0.39 -15.13
CA MET A 346 11.49 1.21 -13.92
C MET A 346 11.42 2.72 -14.20
N ALA A 347 11.94 3.17 -15.36
CA ALA A 347 12.05 4.61 -15.66
C ALA A 347 10.73 5.40 -15.57
N PRO A 348 9.58 4.90 -16.10
CA PRO A 348 8.31 5.62 -15.95
C PRO A 348 7.84 5.76 -14.49
N GLU A 349 8.08 4.76 -13.64
CA GLU A 349 7.77 4.86 -12.20
C GLU A 349 8.68 5.89 -11.51
N MET A 350 9.97 5.91 -11.86
CA MET A 350 10.92 6.89 -11.33
C MET A 350 10.59 8.32 -11.77
N ASP A 351 10.18 8.51 -13.03
CA ASP A 351 9.73 9.79 -13.55
C ASP A 351 8.55 10.33 -12.74
N ALA A 352 7.60 9.48 -12.36
CA ALA A 352 6.48 9.85 -11.49
C ALA A 352 6.95 10.26 -10.08
N TYR A 353 7.90 9.53 -9.48
CA TYR A 353 8.46 9.92 -8.17
C TYR A 353 9.16 11.28 -8.22
N VAL A 354 9.99 11.53 -9.25
CA VAL A 354 10.68 12.81 -9.42
C VAL A 354 9.69 13.93 -9.72
N TRP A 355 8.68 13.66 -10.55
CA TRP A 355 7.59 14.60 -10.83
C TRP A 355 6.89 15.05 -9.56
N ASP A 356 6.37 14.10 -8.77
CA ASP A 356 5.63 14.37 -7.55
C ASP A 356 6.51 15.11 -6.53
N PHE A 357 7.78 14.71 -6.42
CA PHE A 357 8.75 15.40 -5.58
C PHE A 357 8.94 16.86 -6.02
N LEU A 358 9.26 17.12 -7.30
CA LEU A 358 9.51 18.48 -7.77
C LEU A 358 8.26 19.35 -7.65
N GLN A 359 7.07 18.79 -7.92
CA GLN A 359 5.80 19.50 -7.79
C GLN A 359 5.51 19.91 -6.34
N ALA A 360 5.79 19.04 -5.37
CA ALA A 360 5.54 19.30 -3.96
C ALA A 360 6.69 20.04 -3.24
N CYS A 361 7.91 20.03 -3.80
CA CYS A 361 9.10 20.52 -3.10
C CYS A 361 9.13 22.04 -2.93
N GLY A 362 9.26 22.44 -1.66
CA GLY A 362 9.41 23.80 -1.17
C GLY A 362 10.77 24.46 -1.40
N ASP A 363 11.77 23.68 -1.78
CA ASP A 363 13.17 24.02 -1.57
C ASP A 363 13.95 23.90 -2.89
N SER A 364 14.51 25.03 -3.33
CA SER A 364 15.22 25.11 -4.61
C SER A 364 16.52 24.31 -4.62
N ASP A 365 17.22 24.20 -3.49
CA ASP A 365 18.48 23.46 -3.38
C ASP A 365 18.22 21.96 -3.43
N ARG A 366 17.12 21.51 -2.80
CA ARG A 366 16.68 20.11 -2.90
C ARG A 366 16.21 19.76 -4.30
N GLN A 367 15.45 20.64 -4.96
CA GLN A 367 15.08 20.46 -6.38
C GLN A 367 16.33 20.35 -7.25
N LEU A 368 17.31 21.25 -7.06
CA LEU A 368 18.58 21.23 -7.79
C LEU A 368 19.35 19.92 -7.55
N ALA A 369 19.48 19.48 -6.30
CA ALA A 369 20.19 18.25 -5.96
C ALA A 369 19.61 17.03 -6.68
N VAL A 370 18.28 16.92 -6.75
CA VAL A 370 17.60 15.84 -7.49
C VAL A 370 17.84 15.97 -8.99
N MET A 371 17.68 17.15 -9.57
CA MET A 371 17.90 17.36 -11.00
C MET A 371 19.33 17.05 -11.43
N VAL A 372 20.32 17.52 -10.68
CA VAL A 372 21.73 17.26 -10.92
C VAL A 372 22.03 15.78 -10.72
N GLY A 373 21.61 15.17 -9.60
CA GLY A 373 21.87 13.77 -9.34
C GLY A 373 21.38 12.82 -10.44
N PHE A 374 20.16 13.03 -10.96
CA PHE A 374 19.65 12.25 -12.10
C PHE A 374 20.33 12.58 -13.43
N SER A 375 20.74 13.83 -13.65
CA SER A 375 21.46 14.23 -14.88
C SER A 375 22.91 13.77 -14.90
N SER A 376 23.51 13.57 -13.72
CA SER A 376 24.88 13.09 -13.55
C SER A 376 25.01 11.57 -13.69
N LEU A 377 23.91 10.81 -13.68
CA LEU A 377 23.93 9.38 -13.94
C LEU A 377 24.10 9.11 -15.43
N THR A 378 25.30 8.70 -15.84
CA THR A 378 25.66 8.52 -17.25
C THR A 378 26.06 7.10 -17.59
N HIS A 379 25.94 6.77 -18.89
CA HIS A 379 26.50 5.56 -19.48
C HIS A 379 27.44 5.97 -20.62
N HIS A 380 28.75 5.97 -20.36
CA HIS A 380 29.79 6.47 -21.25
C HIS A 380 29.52 7.91 -21.72
N GLY A 381 29.25 8.79 -20.75
CA GLY A 381 29.00 10.22 -20.98
C GLY A 381 27.61 10.56 -21.53
N TYR A 382 26.72 9.59 -21.73
CA TYR A 382 25.32 9.87 -22.09
C TYR A 382 24.42 9.74 -20.84
N PRO A 383 23.78 10.81 -20.36
CA PRO A 383 22.85 10.73 -19.24
C PRO A 383 21.70 9.74 -19.49
N VAL A 384 21.34 8.99 -18.46
CA VAL A 384 20.25 7.99 -18.51
C VAL A 384 18.88 8.65 -18.67
N VAL A 385 18.74 9.86 -18.13
CA VAL A 385 17.52 10.68 -18.28
C VAL A 385 17.37 11.20 -19.71
N PRO A 386 16.14 11.31 -20.24
CA PRO A 386 15.91 11.84 -21.57
C PRO A 386 16.25 13.33 -21.67
N SER A 387 16.71 13.80 -22.83
CA SER A 387 16.95 15.24 -23.06
C SER A 387 15.65 16.05 -22.89
N VAL A 388 14.53 15.51 -23.36
CA VAL A 388 13.18 16.04 -23.09
C VAL A 388 12.61 15.32 -21.87
N TRP A 389 12.77 15.93 -20.70
CA TRP A 389 12.26 15.39 -19.43
C TRP A 389 11.24 16.37 -18.85
N ARG A 390 9.97 15.96 -18.81
CA ARG A 390 8.85 16.85 -18.47
C ARG A 390 8.89 17.39 -17.04
N VAL A 391 9.54 16.68 -16.12
CA VAL A 391 9.61 17.06 -14.69
C VAL A 391 10.17 18.48 -14.46
N VAL A 392 10.98 19.00 -15.41
CA VAL A 392 11.57 20.35 -15.36
C VAL A 392 10.54 21.45 -15.18
N GLN A 393 9.32 21.28 -15.69
CA GLN A 393 8.27 22.30 -15.59
C GLN A 393 7.87 22.62 -14.14
N HIS A 394 8.18 21.72 -13.20
CA HIS A 394 7.93 21.92 -11.77
C HIS A 394 9.09 22.61 -11.04
N LEU A 395 10.19 22.91 -11.72
CA LEU A 395 11.30 23.65 -11.12
C LEU A 395 10.87 25.08 -10.80
N ARG A 396 11.24 25.50 -9.59
CA ARG A 396 11.14 26.90 -9.18
C ARG A 396 12.13 27.73 -9.98
N PRO A 397 11.87 29.03 -10.20
CA PRO A 397 12.76 29.89 -10.98
C PRO A 397 14.22 29.84 -10.52
N ALA A 398 14.48 29.89 -9.21
CA ALA A 398 15.84 29.80 -8.66
C ALA A 398 16.50 28.43 -8.93
N ALA A 399 15.78 27.32 -8.71
CA ALA A 399 16.29 25.98 -9.01
C ALA A 399 16.57 25.79 -10.50
N LEU A 400 15.69 26.32 -11.36
CA LEU A 400 15.85 26.29 -12.81
C LEU A 400 17.10 27.05 -13.25
N GLN A 401 17.30 28.27 -12.74
CA GLN A 401 18.48 29.08 -13.04
C GLN A 401 19.77 28.35 -12.62
N SER A 402 19.81 27.82 -11.40
CA SER A 402 20.97 27.05 -10.92
C SER A 402 21.21 25.78 -11.72
N TYR A 403 20.16 25.08 -12.15
CA TYR A 403 20.29 23.88 -12.98
C TYR A 403 20.79 24.20 -14.38
N VAL A 404 20.31 25.28 -15.00
CA VAL A 404 20.83 25.78 -16.29
C VAL A 404 22.28 26.22 -16.15
N ALA A 405 22.64 26.93 -15.08
CA ALA A 405 24.02 27.30 -14.81
C ALA A 405 24.92 26.05 -14.68
N TRP A 406 24.47 25.01 -13.98
CA TRP A 406 25.18 23.74 -13.90
C TRP A 406 25.36 23.11 -15.30
N LEU A 407 24.30 23.01 -16.11
CA LEU A 407 24.37 22.49 -17.48
C LEU A 407 25.40 23.26 -18.35
N LYS A 408 25.40 24.60 -18.27
CA LYS A 408 26.35 25.46 -19.00
C LYS A 408 27.79 25.19 -18.55
N THR A 409 28.04 25.16 -17.23
CA THR A 409 29.35 24.84 -16.68
C THR A 409 29.83 23.46 -17.11
N THR A 410 28.98 22.44 -17.02
CA THR A 410 29.31 21.07 -17.46
C THR A 410 29.56 20.98 -18.98
N PHE A 411 28.89 21.80 -19.79
CA PHE A 411 29.16 21.86 -21.23
C PHE A 411 30.55 22.45 -21.53
N LEU A 412 30.87 23.58 -20.89
CA LEU A 412 32.13 24.30 -21.10
C LEU A 412 33.32 23.53 -20.52
N GLN A 413 33.17 23.02 -19.29
CA GLN A 413 34.19 22.30 -18.52
C GLN A 413 33.63 20.93 -18.09
N PRO A 414 33.63 19.93 -18.99
CA PRO A 414 33.07 18.62 -18.72
C PRO A 414 33.98 17.81 -17.79
N GLN A 415 33.63 17.78 -16.50
CA GLN A 415 34.27 16.94 -15.49
C GLN A 415 33.64 15.54 -15.50
N VAL A 416 33.95 14.74 -16.53
CA VAL A 416 33.34 13.41 -16.70
C VAL A 416 33.66 12.47 -15.54
N ASP A 417 34.82 12.63 -14.90
CA ASP A 417 35.24 11.83 -13.73
C ASP A 417 34.42 12.12 -12.46
N GLU A 418 33.75 13.28 -12.39
CA GLU A 418 32.86 13.64 -11.28
C GLU A 418 31.41 13.18 -11.52
N LEU A 419 31.10 12.69 -12.72
CA LEU A 419 29.79 12.13 -13.05
C LEU A 419 29.69 10.68 -12.56
N LEU A 420 28.45 10.27 -12.31
CA LEU A 420 28.15 8.92 -11.87
C LEU A 420 28.03 8.01 -13.10
N ASP A 421 29.18 7.61 -13.67
CA ASP A 421 29.24 6.76 -14.86
C ASP A 421 29.27 5.27 -14.51
N PHE A 422 28.45 4.47 -15.19
CA PHE A 422 28.45 3.01 -15.04
C PHE A 422 28.73 2.29 -16.36
N THR A 423 29.32 1.08 -16.26
CA THR A 423 29.62 0.23 -17.40
C THR A 423 28.73 -1.01 -17.41
N SER A 424 28.02 -1.25 -18.52
CA SER A 424 27.15 -2.43 -18.64
C SER A 424 27.96 -3.73 -18.71
N ARG A 425 27.45 -4.81 -18.09
CA ARG A 425 28.07 -6.16 -18.12
C ARG A 425 28.42 -6.65 -19.53
N LYS A 426 27.55 -6.40 -20.52
CA LYS A 426 27.77 -6.78 -21.93
C LYS A 426 28.96 -6.09 -22.59
N GLN A 427 29.40 -4.97 -22.05
CA GLN A 427 30.51 -4.19 -22.58
C GLN A 427 31.83 -4.44 -21.85
N LYS A 428 31.81 -4.94 -20.60
CA LYS A 428 32.99 -5.58 -20.01
C LYS A 428 33.49 -6.73 -20.90
N ASP A 429 32.58 -7.46 -21.53
CA ASP A 429 32.91 -8.52 -22.49
C ASP A 429 33.36 -7.99 -23.88
N LYS A 430 32.89 -6.79 -24.30
CA LYS A 430 33.23 -6.18 -25.60
C LYS A 430 34.45 -5.24 -25.55
N GLN A 431 34.90 -4.80 -24.38
CA GLN A 431 36.14 -4.00 -24.26
C GLN A 431 37.39 -4.74 -24.73
N GLN A 432 37.32 -6.06 -24.90
CA GLN A 432 38.38 -6.87 -25.56
C GLN A 432 38.40 -6.74 -27.09
N GLN A 433 37.39 -6.13 -27.72
CA GLN A 433 37.34 -5.91 -29.16
C GLN A 433 37.15 -4.41 -29.45
N GLN A 434 38.26 -3.75 -29.78
CA GLN A 434 38.34 -2.35 -30.15
C GLN A 434 37.33 -2.02 -31.26
N GLN A 435 36.33 -1.20 -30.93
CA GLN A 435 35.59 -0.39 -31.90
C GLN A 435 35.54 1.04 -31.39
N GLN A 436 35.88 1.98 -32.29
CA GLN A 436 35.88 3.43 -32.11
C GLN A 436 34.57 3.91 -31.45
N GLN A 437 34.60 4.08 -30.13
CA GLN A 437 33.49 4.70 -29.40
C GLN A 437 33.69 6.22 -29.43
N GLU A 438 32.65 6.96 -29.82
CA GLU A 438 32.62 8.43 -29.68
C GLU A 438 33.07 8.86 -28.28
N CYS A 439 33.82 9.97 -28.21
CA CYS A 439 34.31 10.53 -26.95
C CYS A 439 33.14 10.77 -25.96
N PRO A 440 33.22 10.28 -24.70
CA PRO A 440 32.19 10.51 -23.69
C PRO A 440 31.81 11.99 -23.52
N VAL A 441 32.78 12.90 -23.62
CA VAL A 441 32.57 14.35 -23.59
C VAL A 441 31.65 14.83 -24.71
N PHE A 442 31.82 14.30 -25.92
CA PHE A 442 31.00 14.68 -27.06
C PHE A 442 29.54 14.25 -26.87
N ARG A 443 29.32 13.04 -26.35
CA ARG A 443 27.98 12.52 -26.03
C ARG A 443 27.28 13.36 -24.96
N LEU A 444 28.02 13.72 -23.91
CA LEU A 444 27.51 14.56 -22.84
C LEU A 444 27.09 15.93 -23.38
N ARG A 445 27.98 16.59 -24.13
CA ARG A 445 27.70 17.89 -24.76
C ARG A 445 26.48 17.83 -25.68
N LYS A 446 26.36 16.79 -26.51
CA LYS A 446 25.19 16.60 -27.38
C LYS A 446 23.90 16.48 -26.58
N TRP A 447 23.91 15.73 -25.47
CA TRP A 447 22.75 15.64 -24.59
C TRP A 447 22.43 16.99 -23.93
N ILE A 448 23.44 17.72 -23.44
CA ILE A 448 23.25 19.04 -22.80
C ILE A 448 22.63 20.04 -23.77
N VAL A 449 23.08 20.11 -25.02
CA VAL A 449 22.50 21.00 -26.03
C VAL A 449 21.02 20.69 -26.23
N ALA A 450 20.67 19.42 -26.47
CA ALA A 450 19.27 19.01 -26.62
C ALA A 450 18.45 19.28 -25.36
N ARG A 451 19.06 19.14 -24.17
CA ARG A 451 18.45 19.43 -22.88
C ARG A 451 18.13 20.91 -22.72
N LEU A 452 19.09 21.80 -23.00
CA LEU A 452 18.93 23.25 -22.94
C LEU A 452 17.87 23.74 -23.93
N SER A 453 17.91 23.25 -25.18
CA SER A 453 16.86 23.54 -26.18
C SER A 453 15.48 23.11 -25.68
N SER A 454 15.36 21.89 -25.12
CA SER A 454 14.08 21.42 -24.57
C SER A 454 13.55 22.29 -23.41
N ILE A 455 14.42 22.90 -22.61
CA ILE A 455 14.01 23.81 -21.52
C ILE A 455 13.49 25.13 -22.12
N ILE A 456 14.19 25.66 -23.13
CA ILE A 456 13.79 26.89 -23.84
C ILE A 456 12.49 26.68 -24.61
N ASP A 457 12.29 25.55 -25.27
CA ASP A 457 11.11 25.33 -26.11
C ASP A 457 9.86 25.01 -25.28
N ASN A 458 10.02 24.62 -24.00
CA ASN A 458 8.89 24.25 -23.15
C ASN A 458 8.18 25.49 -22.57
N HIS A 459 6.94 25.73 -23.02
CA HIS A 459 6.09 26.82 -22.54
C HIS A 459 5.57 26.63 -21.10
N GLN A 460 5.59 25.40 -20.57
CA GLN A 460 5.13 25.11 -19.20
C GLN A 460 6.21 25.40 -18.15
N VAL A 461 7.47 25.60 -18.56
CA VAL A 461 8.56 25.97 -17.66
C VAL A 461 8.48 27.45 -17.33
N LYS A 462 8.45 27.78 -16.03
CA LYS A 462 8.50 29.17 -15.55
C LYS A 462 9.91 29.74 -15.71
N LYS A 463 10.20 30.27 -16.90
CA LYS A 463 11.49 30.88 -17.27
C LYS A 463 11.39 32.39 -17.36
N GLN A 464 12.46 33.07 -16.95
CA GLN A 464 12.65 34.49 -17.21
C GLN A 464 13.18 34.67 -18.63
N GLU A 465 12.86 35.81 -19.25
CA GLU A 465 13.33 36.14 -20.60
C GLU A 465 14.85 36.22 -20.66
N GLU A 466 15.48 36.77 -19.62
CA GLU A 466 16.95 36.83 -19.46
C GLU A 466 17.61 35.45 -19.55
N LEU A 467 17.04 34.45 -18.86
CA LEU A 467 17.55 33.07 -18.89
C LEU A 467 17.44 32.46 -20.29
N THR A 468 16.37 32.79 -21.02
CA THR A 468 16.17 32.28 -22.39
C THR A 468 17.21 32.88 -23.34
N MET A 469 17.45 34.19 -23.24
CA MET A 469 18.46 34.89 -24.04
C MET A 469 19.89 34.45 -23.69
N ASP A 470 20.17 34.16 -22.42
CA ASP A 470 21.48 33.70 -21.96
C ASP A 470 21.83 32.26 -22.37
N VAL A 471 20.84 31.40 -22.60
CA VAL A 471 21.07 30.04 -23.13
C VAL A 471 21.16 30.03 -24.66
N ALA A 472 20.46 30.95 -25.33
CA ALA A 472 20.53 31.09 -26.78
C ALA A 472 21.86 31.68 -27.29
N ARG A 473 22.51 32.52 -26.47
CA ARG A 473 23.88 33.01 -26.68
C ARG A 473 24.90 31.92 -26.36
#